data_AF-A0AAF3FCD1-F1
#
_entry.id   AF-A0AAF3FCD1-F1
#
_cell.length_a   1.000
_cell.length_b   1.000
_cell.length_c   1.000
_cell.angle_alpha   90.00
_cell.angle_beta   90.00
_cell.angle_gamma   90.00
#
_symmetry.space_group_name_H-M   'P 1'
#
loop_
_entity.id
_entity.type
_entity.pdbx_description
1 polymer ?
#
loop_
_entity_poly.entity_id
_entity_poly.type
_entity_poly.pdbx_seq_one_letter_code
_entity_poly.pdbx_strand_id
1 'polypeptide(L)'
;MTEALAQIGVYDPVRSSPSTSTDTVLPALPLKEVTEEDDYVKFKKIERQLEHLDVIEDYIKLETRNLEKELLHAQEEVKRIQSVPLVIGQFLEAVDQDHAIVGSTTGSNYFVRVLSILDRELLKPGCSVALHKYSNALVDVLPPEADSSIQMLRPDEKPDVSYADIGGLDMQKQEMREAVELPLTHGELYAQIGIDPPRGVLMYGPPGCGKTMLAKAVAAHTSASFIRVVGSEFVQKYLGEGPRMVRDVFRLAKENSPSIIFIDEIDAIATKRFDAQTGADREVQRILLELLNQMDGFDQTTNVKVIMATNRQDTLDPALLRPGRLDRKIEFPLPDRRQKRLVFSTITSKMNLADDVDLEDFVARPDKISGADINAICQEAGMHAVRENRYVVLTKDFDKAYKNVIRKDQNDFEFYK
;
A
#
# COMPACT_ATOMS: atom_id res chain seq x y z
N MET A 1 -32.41 27.33 13.54
CA MET A 1 -32.05 27.81 12.20
C MET A 1 -31.86 29.34 12.13
N THR A 2 -31.73 30.04 13.25
CA THR A 2 -31.44 31.50 13.29
C THR A 2 -30.09 31.83 13.94
N GLU A 3 -29.33 30.84 14.36
CA GLU A 3 -27.96 31.01 14.90
C GLU A 3 -26.85 30.70 13.88
N ALA A 4 -27.21 30.36 12.63
CA ALA A 4 -26.24 29.98 11.58
C ALA A 4 -25.86 31.12 10.61
N LEU A 5 -26.41 32.33 10.79
CA LEU A 5 -26.17 33.46 9.87
C LEU A 5 -25.40 34.64 10.50
N ALA A 6 -24.92 34.50 11.74
CA ALA A 6 -24.14 35.53 12.43
C ALA A 6 -22.62 35.43 12.22
N GLN A 7 -22.12 34.48 11.42
CA GLN A 7 -20.69 34.22 11.21
C GLN A 7 -20.13 34.70 9.85
N ILE A 8 -20.91 35.43 9.05
CA ILE A 8 -20.42 35.99 7.78
C ILE A 8 -20.27 37.50 7.96
N GLY A 9 -19.13 37.88 8.54
CA GLY A 9 -18.80 39.26 8.91
C GLY A 9 -18.61 40.18 7.72
N VAL A 10 -19.71 40.78 7.26
CA VAL A 10 -19.67 41.92 6.34
C VAL A 10 -20.77 42.92 6.74
N TYR A 11 -20.51 43.77 7.74
CA TYR A 11 -20.83 45.21 7.68
C TYR A 11 -20.41 45.98 8.96
N ASP A 12 -19.66 47.06 8.76
CA ASP A 12 -19.26 48.08 9.76
C ASP A 12 -20.15 49.33 9.60
N PRO A 13 -20.74 49.92 10.66
CA PRO A 13 -21.46 51.18 10.52
C PRO A 13 -20.79 52.32 11.30
N VAL A 14 -19.85 53.04 10.69
CA VAL A 14 -19.42 54.38 11.17
C VAL A 14 -19.13 55.34 10.02
N ARG A 15 -19.99 56.37 9.90
CA ARG A 15 -19.84 57.73 9.30
C ARG A 15 -21.21 58.12 8.72
N SER A 16 -21.82 59.27 8.97
CA SER A 16 -21.42 60.53 9.61
C SER A 16 -22.69 61.41 9.68
N SER A 17 -22.90 62.12 10.80
CA SER A 17 -23.81 63.27 10.94
C SER A 17 -23.28 64.51 10.18
N PRO A 18 -24.02 65.62 9.91
CA PRO A 18 -24.45 66.55 10.97
C PRO A 18 -25.75 67.40 10.74
N SER A 19 -26.28 67.91 11.88
CA SER A 19 -27.01 69.20 12.13
C SER A 19 -28.30 69.52 11.35
N THR A 20 -29.39 70.01 11.95
CA THR A 20 -29.49 71.25 12.76
C THR A 20 -30.83 71.32 13.51
N SER A 21 -30.79 71.91 14.70
CA SER A 21 -31.88 72.30 15.61
C SER A 21 -33.02 73.11 14.98
N THR A 22 -34.24 72.97 15.52
CA THR A 22 -34.94 74.05 16.26
C THR A 22 -36.29 73.58 16.79
N ASP A 23 -36.49 73.78 18.10
CA ASP A 23 -37.78 73.73 18.76
C ASP A 23 -38.74 74.79 18.19
N THR A 24 -40.01 74.43 18.01
CA THR A 24 -41.13 75.37 18.19
C THR A 24 -42.38 74.58 18.57
N VAL A 25 -42.81 74.79 19.81
CA VAL A 25 -44.04 74.28 20.40
C VAL A 25 -45.23 75.09 19.90
N LEU A 26 -46.29 74.42 19.44
CA LEU A 26 -47.67 74.96 19.42
C LEU A 26 -48.67 73.85 19.84
N PRO A 27 -49.82 74.22 20.42
CA PRO A 27 -50.40 73.57 21.58
C PRO A 27 -51.44 72.48 21.26
N ALA A 28 -51.63 71.60 22.25
CA ALA A 28 -52.65 70.57 22.27
C ALA A 28 -54.09 71.14 22.14
N LEU A 29 -54.89 70.50 21.28
CA LEU A 29 -56.35 70.51 21.34
C LEU A 29 -56.83 69.08 21.63
N PRO A 30 -57.76 68.87 22.58
CA PRO A 30 -58.12 67.53 23.06
C PRO A 30 -59.34 66.97 22.31
N LEU A 31 -59.55 65.66 22.52
CA LEU A 31 -60.79 64.88 22.35
C LEU A 31 -60.95 64.12 21.02
N LYS A 32 -60.58 62.83 21.01
CA LYS A 32 -61.49 61.70 21.35
C LYS A 32 -60.77 60.38 21.07
N GLU A 33 -60.56 59.60 22.11
CA GLU A 33 -60.31 58.17 21.99
C GLU A 33 -61.58 57.54 21.39
N VAL A 34 -61.49 57.14 20.12
CA VAL A 34 -62.36 56.11 19.56
C VAL A 34 -61.46 54.91 19.34
N THR A 35 -61.43 54.04 20.34
CA THR A 35 -60.82 52.71 20.28
C THR A 35 -61.65 51.83 19.37
N GLU A 36 -61.33 51.87 18.08
CA GLU A 36 -61.59 50.83 17.08
C GLU A 36 -60.68 51.19 15.91
N GLU A 37 -59.42 50.75 15.94
CA GLU A 37 -58.66 50.65 14.70
C GLU A 37 -59.40 49.64 13.82
N ASP A 38 -60.25 50.14 12.93
CA ASP A 38 -61.06 49.41 11.95
C ASP A 38 -60.36 48.09 11.57
N ASP A 39 -60.94 46.95 11.94
CA ASP A 39 -60.43 45.63 11.57
C ASP A 39 -60.22 45.54 10.05
N TYR A 40 -61.03 46.27 9.28
CA TYR A 40 -60.89 46.48 7.85
C TYR A 40 -59.55 47.14 7.44
N VAL A 41 -59.09 48.16 8.16
CA VAL A 41 -57.80 48.83 7.89
C VAL A 41 -56.62 47.92 8.23
N LYS A 42 -56.74 47.10 9.29
CA LYS A 42 -55.75 46.05 9.62
C LYS A 42 -55.71 44.97 8.54
N PHE A 43 -56.88 44.46 8.11
CA PHE A 43 -56.97 43.45 7.06
C PHE A 43 -56.38 43.93 5.75
N LYS A 44 -56.66 45.19 5.36
CA LYS A 44 -56.11 45.82 4.15
C LYS A 44 -54.60 46.07 4.23
N LYS A 45 -54.06 46.32 5.43
CA LYS A 45 -52.60 46.39 5.64
C LYS A 45 -51.95 45.01 5.49
N ILE A 46 -52.57 43.97 6.03
CA ILE A 46 -52.10 42.58 5.90
C ILE A 46 -52.17 42.12 4.45
N GLU A 47 -53.25 42.44 3.73
CA GLU A 47 -53.42 42.12 2.31
C GLU A 47 -52.31 42.77 1.46
N ARG A 48 -52.00 44.05 1.68
CA ARG A 48 -50.84 44.71 1.05
C ARG A 48 -49.49 44.08 1.43
N GLN A 49 -49.34 43.63 2.68
CA GLN A 49 -48.13 42.92 3.10
C GLN A 49 -48.02 41.57 2.41
N LEU A 50 -49.14 40.88 2.18
CA LEU A 50 -49.21 39.60 1.48
C LEU A 50 -48.84 39.78 0.01
N GLU A 51 -49.41 40.78 -0.68
CA GLU A 51 -49.01 41.14 -2.05
C GLU A 51 -47.51 41.47 -2.15
N HIS A 52 -46.96 42.19 -1.17
CA HIS A 52 -45.54 42.51 -1.14
C HIS A 52 -44.65 41.28 -0.89
N LEU A 53 -45.11 40.36 -0.03
CA LEU A 53 -44.41 39.11 0.23
C LEU A 53 -44.44 38.17 -0.98
N ASP A 54 -45.55 38.11 -1.72
CA ASP A 54 -45.66 37.33 -2.96
C ASP A 54 -44.63 37.80 -4.01
N VAL A 55 -44.49 39.13 -4.17
CA VAL A 55 -43.47 39.71 -5.07
C VAL A 55 -42.05 39.36 -4.62
N ILE A 56 -41.77 39.39 -3.31
CA ILE A 56 -40.46 38.97 -2.78
C ILE A 56 -40.23 37.48 -3.00
N GLU A 57 -41.23 36.64 -2.79
CA GLU A 57 -41.12 35.20 -3.00
C GLU A 57 -40.80 34.89 -4.45
N ASP A 58 -41.49 35.52 -5.40
CA ASP A 58 -41.22 35.37 -6.82
C ASP A 58 -39.83 35.89 -7.20
N TYR A 59 -39.39 37.00 -6.61
CA TYR A 59 -38.02 37.50 -6.79
C TYR A 59 -36.97 36.51 -6.28
N ILE A 60 -37.13 35.97 -5.07
CA ILE A 60 -36.22 34.98 -4.50
C ILE A 60 -36.20 33.70 -5.35
N LYS A 61 -37.36 33.24 -5.85
CA LYS A 61 -37.45 32.09 -6.78
C LYS A 61 -36.77 32.35 -8.12
N LEU A 62 -36.71 33.59 -8.57
CA LEU A 62 -36.01 33.97 -9.80
C LEU A 62 -34.51 34.05 -9.57
N GLU A 63 -34.09 34.70 -8.47
CA GLU A 63 -32.70 34.82 -8.06
C GLU A 63 -32.05 33.46 -7.78
N THR A 64 -32.74 32.56 -7.07
CA THR A 64 -32.26 31.18 -6.85
C THR A 64 -31.98 30.46 -8.17
N ARG A 65 -32.89 30.57 -9.16
CA ARG A 65 -32.67 30.00 -10.50
C ARG A 65 -31.53 30.66 -11.27
N ASN A 66 -31.29 31.97 -11.07
CA ASN A 66 -30.15 32.65 -11.69
C ASN A 66 -28.83 32.20 -11.05
N LEU A 67 -28.77 32.15 -9.72
CA LEU A 67 -27.61 31.67 -8.97
C LEU A 67 -27.27 30.21 -9.32
N GLU A 68 -28.28 29.34 -9.49
CA GLU A 68 -28.07 27.96 -9.95
C GLU A 68 -27.39 27.90 -11.34
N LYS A 69 -27.79 28.78 -12.27
CA LYS A 69 -27.16 28.87 -13.59
C LYS A 69 -25.73 29.42 -13.52
N GLU A 70 -25.50 30.44 -12.71
CA GLU A 70 -24.15 31.00 -12.51
C GLU A 70 -23.21 29.98 -11.88
N LEU A 71 -23.70 29.20 -10.91
CA LEU A 71 -22.94 28.11 -10.29
C LEU A 71 -22.59 27.03 -11.32
N LEU A 72 -23.53 26.66 -12.18
CA LEU A 72 -23.28 25.68 -13.25
C LEU A 72 -22.22 26.19 -14.24
N HIS A 73 -22.31 27.46 -14.64
CA HIS A 73 -21.32 28.09 -15.51
C HIS A 73 -19.92 28.13 -14.86
N ALA A 74 -19.85 28.49 -13.57
CA ALA A 74 -18.60 28.48 -12.81
C ALA A 74 -18.01 27.06 -12.68
N GLN A 75 -18.84 26.04 -12.48
CA GLN A 75 -18.39 24.64 -12.44
C GLN A 75 -17.84 24.16 -13.78
N GLU A 76 -18.46 24.54 -14.91
CA GLU A 76 -17.94 24.23 -16.25
C GLU A 76 -16.59 24.90 -16.51
N GLU A 77 -16.41 26.13 -16.03
CA GLU A 77 -15.12 26.83 -16.07
C GLU A 77 -14.03 26.07 -15.32
N VAL A 78 -14.33 25.55 -14.14
CA VAL A 78 -13.36 24.77 -13.38
C VAL A 78 -13.06 23.43 -14.08
N LYS A 79 -14.04 22.77 -14.69
CA LYS A 79 -13.81 21.55 -15.49
C LYS A 79 -12.88 21.79 -16.67
N ARG A 80 -12.89 22.99 -17.28
CA ARG A 80 -11.91 23.34 -18.33
C ARG A 80 -10.47 23.31 -17.79
N ILE A 81 -10.25 23.73 -16.55
CA ILE A 81 -8.92 23.67 -15.90
C ILE A 81 -8.47 22.21 -15.72
N GLN A 82 -9.41 21.29 -15.46
CA GLN A 82 -9.11 19.86 -15.33
C GLN A 82 -8.68 19.19 -16.65
N SER A 83 -9.05 19.77 -17.81
CA SER A 83 -8.78 19.18 -19.13
C SER A 83 -7.37 19.45 -19.69
N VAL A 84 -6.62 20.37 -19.07
CA VAL A 84 -5.23 20.69 -19.44
C VAL A 84 -4.33 19.52 -19.02
N PRO A 85 -3.24 19.18 -19.74
CA PRO A 85 -2.30 18.14 -19.31
C PRO A 85 -1.88 18.33 -17.84
N LEU A 86 -2.23 17.33 -17.02
CA LEU A 86 -1.95 17.28 -15.59
C LEU A 86 -0.59 16.63 -15.35
N VAL A 87 0.10 17.11 -14.31
CA VAL A 87 1.33 16.52 -13.80
C VAL A 87 1.00 15.81 -12.51
N ILE A 88 1.49 14.58 -12.34
CA ILE A 88 1.27 13.83 -11.12
C ILE A 88 2.17 14.39 -10.01
N GLY A 89 1.64 14.51 -8.80
CA GLY A 89 2.36 14.87 -7.59
C GLY A 89 1.90 14.04 -6.40
N GLN A 90 2.57 14.22 -5.27
CA GLN A 90 2.20 13.63 -3.99
C GLN A 90 1.80 14.72 -3.01
N PHE A 91 0.67 14.53 -2.34
CA PHE A 91 0.25 15.38 -1.25
C PHE A 91 1.10 15.10 -0.01
N LEU A 92 1.68 16.14 0.60
CA LEU A 92 2.48 16.01 1.81
C LEU A 92 1.65 16.41 3.04
N GLU A 93 1.24 17.68 3.10
CA GLU A 93 0.59 18.26 4.26
C GLU A 93 -0.33 19.42 3.86
N ALA A 94 -1.47 19.57 4.56
CA ALA A 94 -2.31 20.75 4.47
C ALA A 94 -1.79 21.83 5.43
N VAL A 95 -1.57 23.04 4.93
CA VAL A 95 -1.15 24.17 5.78
C VAL A 95 -2.37 24.96 6.24
N ASP A 96 -3.20 25.36 5.27
CA ASP A 96 -4.39 26.19 5.48
C ASP A 96 -5.63 25.55 4.83
N GLN A 97 -6.78 26.23 4.94
CA GLN A 97 -8.01 25.81 4.26
C GLN A 97 -7.88 25.78 2.74
N ASP A 98 -7.07 26.66 2.14
CA ASP A 98 -6.94 26.79 0.68
C ASP A 98 -5.54 26.43 0.17
N HIS A 99 -4.60 26.10 1.05
CA HIS A 99 -3.19 25.87 0.68
C HIS A 99 -2.66 24.55 1.22
N ALA A 100 -1.92 23.85 0.38
CA ALA A 100 -1.26 22.59 0.70
C ALA A 100 0.17 22.56 0.17
N ILE A 101 0.99 21.72 0.79
CA ILE A 101 2.32 21.40 0.30
C ILE A 101 2.23 20.11 -0.52
N VAL A 102 2.68 20.17 -1.76
CA VAL A 102 2.74 19.03 -2.67
C VAL A 102 4.17 18.80 -3.14
N GLY A 103 4.58 17.54 -3.21
CA GLY A 103 5.82 17.13 -3.86
C GLY A 103 5.54 16.77 -5.31
N SER A 104 6.16 17.46 -6.26
CA SER A 104 6.12 17.05 -7.66
C SER A 104 6.96 15.78 -7.86
N THR A 105 6.67 14.99 -8.90
CA THR A 105 7.54 13.88 -9.35
C THR A 105 8.97 14.34 -9.69
N THR A 106 9.17 15.64 -9.93
CA THR A 106 10.48 16.26 -10.15
C THR A 106 11.32 16.39 -8.86
N GLY A 107 10.79 15.98 -7.71
CA GLY A 107 11.48 16.01 -6.41
C GLY A 107 11.49 17.38 -5.72
N SER A 108 10.84 18.38 -6.31
CA SER A 108 10.64 19.71 -5.74
C SER A 108 9.31 19.79 -4.99
N ASN A 109 9.35 20.42 -3.82
CA ASN A 109 8.15 20.70 -3.02
C ASN A 109 7.60 22.09 -3.40
N TYR A 110 6.29 22.17 -3.61
CA TYR A 110 5.58 23.39 -3.96
C TYR A 110 4.51 23.69 -2.91
N PHE A 111 4.38 24.97 -2.58
CA PHE A 111 3.22 25.50 -1.85
C PHE A 111 2.16 25.89 -2.87
N VAL A 112 1.02 25.21 -2.84
CA VAL A 112 0.02 25.27 -3.92
C VAL A 112 -1.37 25.53 -3.37
N ARG A 113 -2.21 26.15 -4.20
CA ARG A 113 -3.62 26.36 -3.88
C ARG A 113 -4.43 25.10 -4.20
N VAL A 114 -5.30 24.72 -3.27
CA VAL A 114 -6.26 23.63 -3.42
C VAL A 114 -7.54 24.16 -4.06
N LEU A 115 -8.03 23.48 -5.10
CA LEU A 115 -9.32 23.80 -5.72
C LEU A 115 -10.47 23.50 -4.77
N SER A 116 -11.41 24.44 -4.61
CA SER A 116 -12.51 24.34 -3.62
C SER A 116 -13.50 23.20 -3.90
N ILE A 117 -13.47 22.60 -5.09
CA ILE A 117 -14.33 21.48 -5.49
C ILE A 117 -13.86 20.15 -4.88
N LEU A 118 -12.60 20.09 -4.43
CA LEU A 118 -12.02 18.86 -3.89
C LEU A 118 -12.51 18.54 -2.47
N ASP A 119 -12.86 17.28 -2.28
CA ASP A 119 -13.16 16.72 -0.98
C ASP A 119 -11.88 16.61 -0.14
N ARG A 120 -11.75 17.53 0.79
CA ARG A 120 -10.63 17.62 1.73
C ARG A 120 -10.47 16.40 2.66
N GLU A 121 -11.50 15.59 2.82
CA GLU A 121 -11.41 14.33 3.59
C GLU A 121 -10.62 13.23 2.87
N LEU A 122 -10.58 13.29 1.53
CA LEU A 122 -9.81 12.35 0.71
C LEU A 122 -8.32 12.73 0.66
N LEU A 123 -7.98 13.97 1.02
CA LEU A 123 -6.60 14.46 1.07
C LEU A 123 -5.89 13.93 2.32
N LYS A 124 -5.33 12.73 2.20
CA LYS A 124 -4.44 12.17 3.22
C LYS A 124 -2.97 12.37 2.81
N PRO A 125 -2.06 12.55 3.79
CA PRO A 125 -0.63 12.54 3.54
C PRO A 125 -0.21 11.33 2.70
N GLY A 126 0.54 11.57 1.64
CA GLY A 126 1.00 10.55 0.70
C GLY A 126 0.13 10.35 -0.53
N CYS A 127 -1.15 10.77 -0.54
CA CYS A 127 -2.05 10.57 -1.68
C CYS A 127 -1.48 11.14 -3.00
N SER A 128 -1.73 10.42 -4.09
CA SER A 128 -1.35 10.88 -5.43
C SER A 128 -2.37 11.92 -5.90
N VAL A 129 -1.89 13.08 -6.31
CA VAL A 129 -2.70 14.22 -6.71
C VAL A 129 -2.31 14.70 -8.09
N ALA A 130 -3.29 15.22 -8.82
CA ALA A 130 -3.09 15.87 -10.10
C ALA A 130 -2.81 17.36 -9.89
N LEU A 131 -1.68 17.81 -10.42
CA LEU A 131 -1.25 19.21 -10.43
C LEU A 131 -1.41 19.78 -11.83
N HIS A 132 -1.81 21.04 -11.92
CA HIS A 132 -1.82 21.75 -13.20
C HIS A 132 -0.38 22.07 -13.65
N LYS A 133 -0.04 21.78 -14.92
CA LYS A 133 1.34 21.86 -15.44
C LYS A 133 2.07 23.20 -15.24
N TYR A 134 1.36 24.33 -15.30
CA TYR A 134 2.00 25.66 -15.25
C TYR A 134 1.83 26.37 -13.92
N SER A 135 0.71 26.15 -13.23
CA SER A 135 0.38 26.84 -11.97
C SER A 135 0.65 25.97 -10.74
N ASN A 136 0.93 24.67 -10.94
CA ASN A 136 1.07 23.67 -9.90
C ASN A 136 -0.13 23.60 -8.93
N ALA A 137 -1.28 24.17 -9.27
CA ALA A 137 -2.47 24.11 -8.44
C ALA A 137 -2.96 22.65 -8.33
N LEU A 138 -3.48 22.27 -7.16
CA LEU A 138 -4.02 20.94 -6.92
C LEU A 138 -5.42 20.86 -7.55
N VAL A 139 -5.55 19.99 -8.54
CA VAL A 139 -6.74 19.89 -9.42
C VAL A 139 -7.65 18.74 -9.03
N ASP A 140 -7.07 17.57 -8.79
CA ASP A 140 -7.83 16.36 -8.48
C ASP A 140 -6.99 15.39 -7.62
N VAL A 141 -7.64 14.46 -6.92
CA VAL A 141 -6.98 13.32 -6.29
C VAL A 141 -7.04 12.15 -7.25
N LEU A 142 -5.89 11.59 -7.61
CA LEU A 142 -5.84 10.45 -8.50
C LEU A 142 -6.07 9.17 -7.71
N PRO A 143 -6.77 8.18 -8.28
CA PRO A 143 -6.84 6.87 -7.67
C PRO A 143 -5.42 6.28 -7.54
N PRO A 144 -5.16 5.56 -6.45
CA PRO A 144 -3.84 5.05 -6.05
C PRO A 144 -3.26 4.04 -7.06
N GLU A 145 -4.09 3.43 -7.91
CA GLU A 145 -3.69 2.46 -8.94
C GLU A 145 -2.93 3.08 -10.12
N ALA A 146 -2.96 4.41 -10.28
CA ALA A 146 -2.41 5.08 -11.48
C ALA A 146 -0.88 5.25 -11.46
N ASP A 147 -0.23 5.10 -10.31
CA ASP A 147 1.19 5.43 -10.12
C ASP A 147 2.13 4.20 -10.09
N SER A 148 1.59 3.00 -9.86
CA SER A 148 2.43 1.84 -9.56
C SER A 148 2.87 1.11 -10.83
N SER A 149 4.16 1.22 -11.16
CA SER A 149 4.89 0.22 -11.97
C SER A 149 4.86 -1.19 -11.36
N ILE A 150 4.47 -1.28 -10.09
CA ILE A 150 4.27 -2.52 -9.34
C ILE A 150 2.95 -3.15 -9.77
N GLN A 151 3.06 -4.23 -10.53
CA GLN A 151 1.92 -5.08 -10.85
C GLN A 151 1.47 -5.78 -9.56
N MET A 152 0.28 -5.43 -9.05
CA MET A 152 -0.40 -6.35 -8.15
C MET A 152 -0.63 -7.64 -8.91
N LEU A 153 -0.14 -8.76 -8.37
CA LEU A 153 -0.59 -10.05 -8.84
C LEU A 153 -2.09 -10.08 -8.55
N ARG A 154 -2.88 -10.02 -9.62
CA ARG A 154 -4.32 -10.21 -9.53
C ARG A 154 -4.58 -11.60 -8.95
N PRO A 155 -5.75 -11.85 -8.32
CA PRO A 155 -6.12 -13.18 -7.87
C PRO A 155 -6.01 -14.26 -8.97
N ASP A 156 -6.01 -13.87 -10.25
CA ASP A 156 -5.84 -14.73 -11.43
C ASP A 156 -4.37 -15.09 -11.75
N GLU A 157 -3.39 -14.41 -11.15
CA GLU A 157 -1.94 -14.68 -11.30
C GLU A 157 -1.36 -15.44 -10.08
N LYS A 158 -2.22 -16.00 -9.23
CA LYS A 158 -1.76 -16.78 -8.08
C LYS A 158 -0.82 -17.90 -8.54
N PRO A 159 0.34 -18.07 -7.89
CA PRO A 159 1.22 -19.18 -8.20
C PRO A 159 0.52 -20.51 -7.84
N ASP A 160 0.49 -21.46 -8.77
CA ASP A 160 -0.10 -22.81 -8.63
C ASP A 160 0.67 -23.74 -7.66
N VAL A 161 1.44 -23.21 -6.72
CA VAL A 161 2.23 -24.01 -5.78
C VAL A 161 1.44 -24.25 -4.51
N SER A 162 1.22 -25.52 -4.15
CA SER A 162 0.56 -25.91 -2.90
C SER A 162 1.56 -26.26 -1.81
N TYR A 163 1.12 -26.35 -0.54
CA TYR A 163 1.96 -26.88 0.54
C TYR A 163 2.38 -28.34 0.34
N ALA A 164 1.61 -29.10 -0.46
CA ALA A 164 1.90 -30.49 -0.77
C ALA A 164 3.06 -30.63 -1.76
N ASP A 165 3.30 -29.61 -2.60
CA ASP A 165 4.42 -29.59 -3.55
C ASP A 165 5.77 -29.33 -2.89
N ILE A 166 5.78 -28.81 -1.67
CA ILE A 166 6.98 -28.54 -0.90
C ILE A 166 7.29 -29.77 -0.04
N GLY A 167 8.34 -30.52 -0.35
CA GLY A 167 8.75 -31.65 0.48
C GLY A 167 9.44 -31.22 1.78
N GLY A 168 9.01 -31.77 2.92
CA GLY A 168 9.61 -31.49 4.23
C GLY A 168 9.36 -30.07 4.77
N LEU A 169 10.31 -29.56 5.55
CA LEU A 169 10.25 -28.26 6.24
C LEU A 169 9.00 -28.08 7.14
N ASP A 170 8.57 -29.15 7.80
CA ASP A 170 7.32 -29.16 8.58
C ASP A 170 7.29 -28.09 9.68
N MET A 171 8.44 -27.85 10.33
CA MET A 171 8.60 -26.82 11.35
C MET A 171 8.43 -25.41 10.76
N GLN A 172 9.12 -25.11 9.66
CA GLN A 172 9.04 -23.81 8.99
C GLN A 172 7.65 -23.56 8.41
N LYS A 173 7.00 -24.59 7.86
CA LYS A 173 5.61 -24.52 7.40
C LYS A 173 4.68 -24.17 8.55
N GLN A 174 4.81 -24.85 9.68
CA GLN A 174 3.98 -24.58 10.86
C GLN A 174 4.19 -23.14 11.36
N GLU A 175 5.43 -22.70 11.52
CA GLU A 175 5.75 -21.33 11.96
C GLU A 175 5.19 -20.27 11.00
N MET A 176 5.28 -20.49 9.68
CA MET A 176 4.68 -19.60 8.68
C MET A 176 3.16 -19.52 8.78
N ARG A 177 2.48 -20.66 9.01
CA ARG A 177 1.03 -20.70 9.15
C ARG A 177 0.56 -19.98 10.41
N GLU A 178 1.27 -20.18 11.52
CA GLU A 178 0.99 -19.47 12.78
C GLU A 178 1.24 -17.96 12.68
N ALA A 179 2.25 -17.54 11.90
CA ALA A 179 2.60 -16.13 11.77
C ALA A 179 1.74 -15.37 10.74
N VAL A 180 1.26 -16.03 9.69
CA VAL A 180 0.56 -15.37 8.56
C VAL A 180 -0.90 -15.80 8.45
N GLU A 181 -1.20 -17.11 8.40
CA GLU A 181 -2.57 -17.59 8.18
C GLU A 181 -3.46 -17.41 9.40
N LEU A 182 -2.95 -17.74 10.59
CA LEU A 182 -3.74 -17.72 11.83
C LEU A 182 -4.24 -16.31 12.18
N PRO A 183 -3.42 -15.24 12.09
CA PRO A 183 -3.89 -13.88 12.37
C PRO A 183 -4.92 -13.39 11.36
N LEU A 184 -4.84 -13.83 10.10
CA LEU A 184 -5.77 -13.43 9.03
C LEU A 184 -7.12 -14.13 9.14
N THR A 185 -7.12 -15.40 9.56
CA THR A 185 -8.34 -16.22 9.66
C THR A 185 -9.03 -16.09 11.02
N HIS A 186 -8.26 -16.00 12.10
CA HIS A 186 -8.75 -16.04 13.48
C HIS A 186 -8.17 -14.90 14.33
N GLY A 187 -8.28 -13.66 13.85
CA GLY A 187 -7.78 -12.48 14.57
C GLY A 187 -8.41 -12.28 15.96
N GLU A 188 -9.67 -12.67 16.14
CA GLU A 188 -10.38 -12.58 17.44
C GLU A 188 -9.70 -13.38 18.55
N LEU A 189 -9.07 -14.51 18.21
CA LEU A 189 -8.40 -15.37 19.17
C LEU A 189 -7.17 -14.68 19.78
N TYR A 190 -6.45 -13.89 18.97
CA TYR A 190 -5.34 -13.07 19.45
C TYR A 190 -5.83 -11.95 20.38
N ALA A 191 -6.94 -11.29 20.01
CA ALA A 191 -7.54 -10.23 20.81
C ALA A 191 -8.05 -10.74 22.17
N GLN A 192 -8.68 -11.91 22.21
CA GLN A 192 -9.16 -12.52 23.47
C GLN A 192 -8.03 -12.97 24.39
N ILE A 193 -6.94 -13.50 23.84
CA ILE A 193 -5.76 -13.90 24.60
C ILE A 193 -4.96 -12.66 25.06
N GLY A 194 -5.08 -11.54 24.35
CA GLY A 194 -4.35 -10.30 24.64
C GLY A 194 -2.90 -10.34 24.16
N ILE A 195 -2.62 -11.10 23.10
CA ILE A 195 -1.30 -11.17 22.46
C ILE A 195 -1.32 -10.42 21.13
N ASP A 196 -0.30 -9.60 20.91
CA ASP A 196 -0.15 -8.90 19.63
C ASP A 196 0.25 -9.89 18.53
N PRO A 197 -0.46 -9.92 17.38
CA PRO A 197 -0.06 -10.75 16.25
C PRO A 197 1.26 -10.21 15.67
N PRO A 198 2.16 -11.10 15.20
CA PRO A 198 3.43 -10.66 14.62
C PRO A 198 3.20 -9.78 13.40
N ARG A 199 3.94 -8.68 13.28
CA ARG A 199 3.80 -7.72 12.15
C ARG A 199 4.51 -8.22 10.90
N GLY A 200 5.72 -8.73 11.07
CA GLY A 200 6.56 -9.19 9.96
C GLY A 200 7.28 -10.50 10.26
N VAL A 201 7.55 -11.23 9.17
CA VAL A 201 8.29 -12.48 9.18
C VAL A 201 9.53 -12.34 8.30
N LEU A 202 10.70 -12.68 8.84
CA LEU A 202 11.95 -12.75 8.12
C LEU A 202 12.33 -14.21 7.87
N MET A 203 12.46 -14.59 6.59
CA MET A 203 12.96 -15.88 6.16
C MET A 203 14.44 -15.75 5.77
N TYR A 204 15.32 -16.53 6.38
CA TYR A 204 16.75 -16.50 6.07
C TYR A 204 17.35 -17.91 5.97
N GLY A 205 18.47 -18.04 5.26
CA GLY A 205 19.16 -19.32 5.05
C GLY A 205 19.99 -19.33 3.76
N PRO A 206 20.63 -20.45 3.39
CA PRO A 206 21.33 -20.55 2.12
C PRO A 206 20.34 -20.52 0.94
N PRO A 207 20.81 -20.16 -0.26
CA PRO A 207 19.98 -20.19 -1.46
C PRO A 207 19.54 -21.62 -1.79
N GLY A 208 18.40 -21.75 -2.46
CA GLY A 208 17.87 -23.04 -2.91
C GLY A 208 17.11 -23.88 -1.88
N CYS A 209 16.91 -23.37 -0.65
CA CYS A 209 16.11 -24.04 0.39
C CYS A 209 14.59 -23.78 0.28
N GLY A 210 14.11 -23.19 -0.81
CA GLY A 210 12.68 -23.05 -1.08
C GLY A 210 11.95 -21.90 -0.37
N LYS A 211 12.65 -20.85 0.11
CA LYS A 211 12.02 -19.68 0.77
C LYS A 211 10.98 -19.01 -0.11
N THR A 212 11.35 -18.67 -1.34
CA THR A 212 10.44 -18.07 -2.34
C THR A 212 9.30 -19.04 -2.70
N MET A 213 9.55 -20.35 -2.70
CA MET A 213 8.52 -21.36 -2.97
C MET A 213 7.50 -21.46 -1.82
N LEU A 214 7.96 -21.40 -0.57
CA LEU A 214 7.09 -21.39 0.60
C LEU A 214 6.21 -20.13 0.64
N ALA A 215 6.78 -18.96 0.35
CA ALA A 215 6.01 -17.71 0.27
C ALA A 215 4.90 -17.78 -0.79
N LYS A 216 5.22 -18.37 -1.96
CA LYS A 216 4.23 -18.61 -3.03
C LYS A 216 3.13 -19.57 -2.59
N ALA A 217 3.47 -20.63 -1.87
CA ALA A 217 2.46 -21.58 -1.36
C ALA A 217 1.53 -20.94 -0.32
N VAL A 218 2.06 -20.10 0.57
CA VAL A 218 1.26 -19.32 1.52
C VAL A 218 0.29 -18.39 0.77
N ALA A 219 0.76 -17.75 -0.30
CA ALA A 219 -0.07 -16.88 -1.14
C ALA A 219 -1.20 -17.63 -1.85
N ALA A 220 -0.94 -18.86 -2.31
CA ALA A 220 -1.95 -19.69 -2.96
C ALA A 220 -3.05 -20.16 -1.99
N HIS A 221 -2.65 -20.54 -0.77
CA HIS A 221 -3.57 -21.01 0.27
C HIS A 221 -4.38 -19.89 0.93
N THR A 222 -3.86 -18.66 0.92
CA THR A 222 -4.54 -17.51 1.53
C THR A 222 -5.48 -16.83 0.52
N SER A 223 -6.66 -16.38 0.97
CA SER A 223 -7.58 -15.56 0.17
C SER A 223 -7.21 -14.06 0.15
N ALA A 224 -6.09 -13.69 0.76
CA ALA A 224 -5.61 -12.31 0.85
C ALA A 224 -4.94 -11.85 -0.46
N SER A 225 -4.90 -10.52 -0.66
CA SER A 225 -4.12 -9.93 -1.77
C SER A 225 -2.63 -10.20 -1.56
N PHE A 226 -1.92 -10.59 -2.62
CA PHE A 226 -0.49 -10.89 -2.55
C PHE A 226 0.30 -9.93 -3.43
N ILE A 227 1.14 -9.12 -2.79
CA ILE A 227 1.98 -8.13 -3.46
C ILE A 227 3.42 -8.64 -3.41
N ARG A 228 3.96 -9.04 -4.56
CA ARG A 228 5.35 -9.48 -4.70
C ARG A 228 6.21 -8.34 -5.21
N VAL A 229 7.29 -8.03 -4.49
CA VAL A 229 8.29 -7.04 -4.91
C VAL A 229 9.68 -7.65 -4.75
N VAL A 230 10.58 -7.38 -5.70
CA VAL A 230 11.99 -7.78 -5.57
C VAL A 230 12.77 -6.61 -4.98
N GLY A 231 13.65 -6.87 -4.00
CA GLY A 231 14.41 -5.83 -3.29
C GLY A 231 15.22 -4.92 -4.22
N SER A 232 15.73 -5.46 -5.34
CA SER A 232 16.43 -4.68 -6.36
C SER A 232 15.54 -3.66 -7.09
N GLU A 233 14.22 -3.88 -7.17
CA GLU A 233 13.30 -2.98 -7.90
C GLU A 233 13.17 -1.62 -7.22
N PHE A 234 13.42 -1.54 -5.91
CA PHE A 234 13.38 -0.28 -5.17
C PHE A 234 14.56 0.64 -5.53
N VAL A 235 15.66 0.10 -6.06
CA VAL A 235 16.84 0.88 -6.42
C VAL A 235 16.69 1.36 -7.86
N GLN A 236 16.22 2.61 -8.01
CA GLN A 236 16.01 3.24 -9.32
C GLN A 236 17.12 4.24 -9.67
N LYS A 237 17.24 4.55 -10.97
CA LYS A 237 18.22 5.54 -11.47
C LYS A 237 17.86 6.98 -11.05
N TYR A 238 16.58 7.26 -10.85
CA TYR A 238 16.11 8.60 -10.50
C TYR A 238 16.06 8.78 -8.98
N LEU A 239 16.60 9.91 -8.53
CA LEU A 239 16.68 10.24 -7.10
C LEU A 239 15.27 10.48 -6.54
N GLY A 240 14.92 9.85 -5.43
CA GLY A 240 13.63 9.99 -4.76
C GLY A 240 12.52 9.07 -5.29
N GLU A 241 12.75 8.33 -6.38
CA GLU A 241 11.78 7.37 -6.91
C GLU A 241 11.65 6.14 -6.00
N GLY A 242 12.77 5.67 -5.42
CA GLY A 242 12.77 4.52 -4.52
C GLY A 242 11.87 4.71 -3.28
N PRO A 243 12.05 5.78 -2.47
CA PRO A 243 11.19 6.05 -1.31
C PRO A 243 9.72 6.29 -1.69
N ARG A 244 9.45 6.86 -2.87
CA ARG A 244 8.08 6.98 -3.40
C ARG A 244 7.48 5.60 -3.65
N MET A 245 8.22 4.72 -4.31
CA MET A 245 7.77 3.37 -4.62
C MET A 245 7.45 2.57 -3.35
N VAL A 246 8.26 2.69 -2.28
CA VAL A 246 7.96 2.07 -0.98
C VAL A 246 6.61 2.54 -0.42
N ARG A 247 6.35 3.85 -0.43
CA ARG A 247 5.06 4.40 0.04
C ARG A 247 3.88 3.90 -0.77
N ASP A 248 4.06 3.76 -2.08
CA ASP A 248 3.02 3.30 -2.98
C ASP A 248 2.70 1.80 -2.74
N VAL A 249 3.69 0.93 -2.54
CA VAL A 249 3.49 -0.50 -2.18
C VAL A 249 2.65 -0.64 -0.90
N PHE A 250 3.02 0.10 0.15
CA PHE A 250 2.39 -0.02 1.46
C PHE A 250 0.97 0.55 1.46
N ARG A 251 0.74 1.65 0.73
CA ARG A 251 -0.59 2.21 0.53
C ARG A 251 -1.51 1.25 -0.22
N LEU A 252 -1.00 0.65 -1.30
CA LEU A 252 -1.72 -0.33 -2.09
C LEU A 252 -2.10 -1.56 -1.26
N ALA A 253 -1.19 -2.00 -0.39
CA ALA A 253 -1.46 -3.08 0.56
C ALA A 253 -2.56 -2.70 1.58
N LYS A 254 -2.58 -1.45 2.04
CA LYS A 254 -3.57 -0.95 3.00
C LYS A 254 -4.98 -0.89 2.40
N GLU A 255 -5.10 -0.46 1.14
CA GLU A 255 -6.39 -0.39 0.44
C GLU A 255 -6.93 -1.78 0.11
N ASN A 256 -6.05 -2.72 -0.23
CA ASN A 256 -6.40 -4.11 -0.53
C ASN A 256 -6.35 -5.02 0.70
N SER A 257 -6.56 -4.48 1.91
CA SER A 257 -6.54 -5.28 3.14
C SER A 257 -7.72 -6.27 3.17
N PRO A 258 -7.51 -7.55 3.54
CA PRO A 258 -6.28 -8.18 4.02
C PRO A 258 -5.26 -8.46 2.91
N SER A 259 -3.98 -8.12 3.17
CA SER A 259 -2.90 -8.24 2.17
C SER A 259 -1.58 -8.74 2.77
N ILE A 260 -0.80 -9.40 1.92
CA ILE A 260 0.53 -9.93 2.22
C ILE A 260 1.53 -9.27 1.27
N ILE A 261 2.50 -8.56 1.83
CA ILE A 261 3.63 -7.99 1.09
C ILE A 261 4.79 -8.98 1.18
N PHE A 262 5.24 -9.51 0.05
CA PHE A 262 6.42 -10.37 -0.03
C PHE A 262 7.56 -9.63 -0.72
N ILE A 263 8.64 -9.39 0.03
CA ILE A 263 9.87 -8.76 -0.46
C ILE A 263 10.96 -9.83 -0.54
N ASP A 264 11.38 -10.18 -1.75
CA ASP A 264 12.52 -11.07 -1.98
C ASP A 264 13.83 -10.28 -2.06
N GLU A 265 14.97 -10.90 -1.77
CA GLU A 265 16.31 -10.28 -1.89
C GLU A 265 16.45 -8.92 -1.16
N ILE A 266 15.95 -8.85 0.08
CA ILE A 266 16.03 -7.61 0.89
C ILE A 266 17.46 -7.17 1.18
N ASP A 267 18.45 -8.07 1.04
CA ASP A 267 19.87 -7.76 1.17
C ASP A 267 20.38 -6.76 0.13
N ALA A 268 19.63 -6.52 -0.96
CA ALA A 268 19.93 -5.44 -1.91
C ALA A 268 19.77 -4.03 -1.30
N ILE A 269 18.87 -3.86 -0.33
CA ILE A 269 18.54 -2.56 0.28
C ILE A 269 19.05 -2.47 1.72
N ALA A 270 18.96 -3.56 2.47
CA ALA A 270 19.13 -3.56 3.91
C ALA A 270 20.56 -3.93 4.35
N THR A 271 21.58 -3.33 3.75
CA THR A 271 22.98 -3.63 4.12
C THR A 271 23.45 -2.81 5.33
N LYS A 272 24.21 -3.42 6.26
CA LYS A 272 24.76 -2.74 7.45
C LYS A 272 25.81 -1.65 7.13
N ARG A 273 26.41 -1.66 5.94
CA ARG A 273 27.57 -0.83 5.61
C ARG A 273 27.15 0.24 4.60
N PHE A 274 26.85 1.43 5.11
CA PHE A 274 26.65 2.61 4.26
C PHE A 274 27.91 3.48 4.32
N ASP A 275 28.67 3.50 3.22
CA ASP A 275 29.70 4.52 3.04
C ASP A 275 29.02 5.81 2.57
N ALA A 276 28.93 6.79 3.46
CA ALA A 276 28.24 8.07 3.21
C ALA A 276 28.90 8.93 2.11
N GLN A 277 29.94 8.42 1.43
CA GLN A 277 30.67 9.10 0.36
C GLN A 277 30.01 8.95 -1.02
N THR A 278 29.27 7.87 -1.28
CA THR A 278 28.64 7.62 -2.59
C THR A 278 27.18 8.09 -2.60
N GLY A 279 26.78 8.81 -3.66
CA GLY A 279 25.39 9.25 -3.82
C GLY A 279 24.37 8.11 -3.94
N ALA A 280 24.79 6.96 -4.50
CA ALA A 280 23.95 5.77 -4.62
C ALA A 280 23.62 5.14 -3.25
N ASP A 281 24.61 5.02 -2.37
CA ASP A 281 24.41 4.43 -1.03
C ASP A 281 23.49 5.30 -0.16
N ARG A 282 23.53 6.62 -0.34
CA ARG A 282 22.59 7.55 0.31
C ARG A 282 21.15 7.34 -0.13
N GLU A 283 20.91 6.98 -1.39
CA GLU A 283 19.57 6.70 -1.89
C GLU A 283 19.04 5.39 -1.30
N VAL A 284 19.86 4.34 -1.28
CA VAL A 284 19.52 3.05 -0.64
C VAL A 284 19.20 3.25 0.85
N GLN A 285 19.97 4.09 1.54
CA GLN A 285 19.70 4.42 2.94
C GLN A 285 18.35 5.13 3.11
N ARG A 286 17.97 6.05 2.22
CA ARG A 286 16.64 6.70 2.26
C ARG A 286 15.52 5.71 2.05
N ILE A 287 15.68 4.77 1.11
CA ILE A 287 14.72 3.69 0.85
C ILE A 287 14.54 2.83 2.10
N LEU A 288 15.63 2.43 2.75
CA LEU A 288 15.60 1.64 3.98
C LEU A 288 14.87 2.40 5.10
N LEU A 289 15.19 3.68 5.32
CA LEU A 289 14.52 4.50 6.33
C LEU A 289 13.01 4.63 6.06
N GLU A 290 12.63 4.81 4.80
CA GLU A 290 11.22 4.88 4.42
C GLU A 290 10.50 3.56 4.67
N LEU A 291 11.12 2.42 4.32
CA LEU A 291 10.58 1.10 4.59
C LEU A 291 10.35 0.89 6.10
N LEU A 292 11.33 1.29 6.92
CA LEU A 292 11.22 1.23 8.38
C LEU A 292 10.08 2.10 8.92
N ASN A 293 9.95 3.32 8.42
CA ASN A 293 8.88 4.25 8.83
C ASN A 293 7.50 3.69 8.46
N GLN A 294 7.33 3.12 7.26
CA GLN A 294 6.07 2.53 6.83
C GLN A 294 5.71 1.26 7.63
N MET A 295 6.70 0.46 8.04
CA MET A 295 6.47 -0.70 8.91
C MET A 295 6.05 -0.32 10.34
N ASP A 296 6.63 0.74 10.89
CA ASP A 296 6.26 1.24 12.23
C ASP A 296 4.88 1.89 12.22
N GLY A 297 4.56 2.62 11.15
CA GLY A 297 3.32 3.39 10.97
C GLY A 297 2.05 2.57 10.74
N PHE A 298 2.11 1.24 10.75
CA PHE A 298 0.91 0.42 10.75
C PHE A 298 0.21 0.46 12.11
N ASP A 299 -1.05 0.88 12.10
CA ASP A 299 -1.95 0.66 13.23
C ASP A 299 -2.27 -0.84 13.32
N GLN A 300 -2.44 -1.36 14.55
CA GLN A 300 -2.79 -2.77 14.79
C GLN A 300 -4.11 -3.20 14.12
N THR A 301 -4.92 -2.24 13.65
CA THR A 301 -6.21 -2.46 13.00
C THR A 301 -6.10 -2.93 11.56
N THR A 302 -4.98 -2.70 10.87
CA THR A 302 -4.82 -3.09 9.47
C THR A 302 -4.19 -4.47 9.34
N ASN A 303 -4.91 -5.40 8.68
CA ASN A 303 -4.49 -6.78 8.44
C ASN A 303 -3.49 -6.86 7.27
N VAL A 304 -2.36 -6.16 7.38
CA VAL A 304 -1.25 -6.20 6.43
C VAL A 304 -0.10 -6.98 7.07
N LYS A 305 0.40 -8.00 6.38
CA LYS A 305 1.55 -8.80 6.84
C LYS A 305 2.72 -8.65 5.89
N VAL A 306 3.91 -8.44 6.44
CA VAL A 306 5.13 -8.30 5.64
C VAL A 306 6.01 -9.54 5.79
N ILE A 307 6.33 -10.19 4.67
CA ILE A 307 7.23 -11.33 4.60
C ILE A 307 8.48 -10.86 3.84
N MET A 308 9.64 -10.97 4.46
CA MET A 308 10.92 -10.64 3.83
C MET A 308 11.76 -11.90 3.70
N ALA A 309 12.42 -12.09 2.55
CA ALA A 309 13.38 -13.17 2.34
C ALA A 309 14.79 -12.61 2.11
N THR A 310 15.77 -13.19 2.80
CA THR A 310 17.20 -12.89 2.59
C THR A 310 18.01 -14.17 2.47
N ASN A 311 19.09 -14.15 1.70
CA ASN A 311 20.10 -15.21 1.71
C ASN A 311 21.20 -14.97 2.75
N ARG A 312 21.35 -13.74 3.23
CA ARG A 312 22.44 -13.30 4.11
C ARG A 312 21.89 -12.54 5.30
N GLN A 313 21.75 -13.22 6.43
CA GLN A 313 21.33 -12.57 7.69
C GLN A 313 22.44 -11.72 8.32
N ASP A 314 23.70 -12.02 8.00
CA ASP A 314 24.90 -11.35 8.49
C ASP A 314 25.00 -9.88 8.02
N THR A 315 24.54 -9.61 6.79
CA THR A 315 24.59 -8.29 6.16
C THR A 315 23.40 -7.39 6.50
N LEU A 316 22.33 -7.93 7.09
CA LEU A 316 21.08 -7.22 7.38
C LEU A 316 21.19 -6.17 8.49
N ASP A 317 20.69 -4.95 8.26
CA ASP A 317 20.63 -3.91 9.29
C ASP A 317 19.89 -4.40 10.56
N PRO A 318 20.51 -4.33 11.77
CA PRO A 318 19.85 -4.70 13.02
C PRO A 318 18.60 -3.86 13.33
N ALA A 319 18.44 -2.67 12.73
CA ALA A 319 17.25 -1.85 12.89
C ALA A 319 15.96 -2.56 12.40
N LEU A 320 16.05 -3.40 11.36
CA LEU A 320 14.91 -4.20 10.88
C LEU A 320 14.53 -5.32 11.86
N LEU A 321 15.51 -5.82 12.63
CA LEU A 321 15.36 -6.95 13.54
C LEU A 321 14.81 -6.58 14.91
N ARG A 322 14.53 -5.28 15.14
CA ARG A 322 13.96 -4.79 16.40
C ARG A 322 12.50 -5.28 16.53
N PRO A 323 12.05 -5.69 17.74
CA PRO A 323 10.66 -6.04 17.97
C PRO A 323 9.73 -4.87 17.62
N GLY A 324 8.57 -5.19 17.03
CA GLY A 324 7.63 -4.24 16.42
C GLY A 324 7.75 -4.12 14.90
N ARG A 325 8.77 -4.76 14.30
CA ARG A 325 9.00 -4.80 12.85
C ARG A 325 9.02 -6.26 12.37
N LEU A 326 10.19 -6.90 12.42
CA LEU A 326 10.37 -8.32 12.09
C LEU A 326 10.41 -9.15 13.37
N ASP A 327 9.23 -9.50 13.87
CA ASP A 327 9.07 -10.20 15.13
C ASP A 327 9.43 -11.69 15.01
N ARG A 328 9.14 -12.30 13.86
CA ARG A 328 9.42 -13.72 13.60
C ARG A 328 10.58 -13.88 12.64
N LYS A 329 11.51 -14.77 13.01
CA LYS A 329 12.69 -15.10 12.22
C LYS A 329 12.69 -16.61 11.99
N ILE A 330 12.57 -17.02 10.73
CA ILE A 330 12.45 -18.42 10.34
C ILE A 330 13.73 -18.79 9.59
N GLU A 331 14.46 -19.73 10.17
CA GLU A 331 15.67 -20.27 9.58
C GLU A 331 15.34 -21.44 8.64
N PHE A 332 15.94 -21.39 7.45
CA PHE A 332 15.92 -22.46 6.47
C PHE A 332 17.28 -23.16 6.50
N PRO A 333 17.45 -24.24 7.27
CA PRO A 333 18.64 -25.05 7.20
C PRO A 333 18.69 -25.85 5.90
N LEU A 334 19.86 -26.38 5.59
CA LEU A 334 19.99 -27.40 4.54
C LEU A 334 19.20 -28.65 4.92
N PRO A 335 18.61 -29.37 3.95
CA PRO A 335 17.72 -30.48 4.24
C PRO A 335 18.47 -31.67 4.88
N ASP A 336 17.93 -32.15 6.00
CA ASP A 336 18.38 -33.38 6.67
C ASP A 336 18.08 -34.63 5.84
N ARG A 337 18.71 -35.77 6.15
CA ARG A 337 18.45 -37.05 5.46
C ARG A 337 16.95 -37.39 5.35
N ARG A 338 16.18 -37.15 6.42
CA ARG A 338 14.73 -37.34 6.43
C ARG A 338 14.03 -36.39 5.47
N GLN A 339 14.41 -35.11 5.49
CA GLN A 339 13.82 -34.07 4.64
C GLN A 339 14.19 -34.28 3.17
N LYS A 340 15.44 -34.64 2.86
CA LYS A 340 15.88 -35.02 1.51
C LYS A 340 14.98 -36.10 0.92
N ARG A 341 14.69 -37.17 1.66
CA ARG A 341 13.77 -38.23 1.21
C ARG A 341 12.40 -37.66 0.83
N LEU A 342 11.85 -36.78 1.65
CA LEU A 342 10.56 -36.14 1.37
C LEU A 342 10.63 -35.26 0.11
N VAL A 343 11.68 -34.45 -0.04
CA VAL A 343 11.88 -33.60 -1.23
C VAL A 343 11.99 -34.45 -2.50
N PHE A 344 12.80 -35.52 -2.47
CA PHE A 344 12.88 -36.47 -3.58
C PHE A 344 11.51 -37.08 -3.87
N SER A 345 10.80 -37.61 -2.88
CA SER A 345 9.47 -38.20 -3.07
C SER A 345 8.46 -37.22 -3.70
N THR A 346 8.50 -35.95 -3.33
CA THR A 346 7.56 -34.94 -3.81
C THR A 346 7.86 -34.51 -5.25
N ILE A 347 9.13 -34.43 -5.63
CA ILE A 347 9.55 -34.08 -6.99
C ILE A 347 9.37 -35.28 -7.92
N THR A 348 9.73 -36.47 -7.43
CA THR A 348 9.68 -37.72 -8.20
C THR A 348 8.25 -38.17 -8.49
N SER A 349 7.27 -37.83 -7.64
CA SER A 349 5.86 -38.15 -7.90
C SER A 349 5.29 -37.53 -9.18
N LYS A 350 5.93 -36.47 -9.71
CA LYS A 350 5.52 -35.79 -10.95
C LYS A 350 6.12 -36.40 -12.22
N MET A 351 7.08 -37.32 -12.09
CA MET A 351 7.79 -37.92 -13.22
C MET A 351 7.60 -39.43 -13.28
N ASN A 352 7.80 -40.00 -14.47
CA ASN A 352 7.70 -41.44 -14.69
C ASN A 352 9.03 -42.11 -14.35
N LEU A 353 9.10 -42.76 -13.18
CA LEU A 353 10.22 -43.61 -12.80
C LEU A 353 9.95 -45.06 -13.18
N ALA A 354 11.02 -45.81 -13.42
CA ALA A 354 10.95 -47.26 -13.48
C ALA A 354 10.95 -47.86 -12.06
N ASP A 355 10.39 -49.07 -11.93
CA ASP A 355 10.27 -49.78 -10.65
C ASP A 355 11.64 -50.14 -10.03
N ASP A 356 12.73 -50.04 -10.80
CA ASP A 356 14.10 -50.33 -10.37
C ASP A 356 14.82 -49.14 -9.71
N VAL A 357 14.18 -47.97 -9.62
CA VAL A 357 14.78 -46.76 -9.05
C VAL A 357 14.60 -46.71 -7.54
N ASP A 358 15.68 -46.96 -6.80
CA ASP A 358 15.73 -46.73 -5.36
C ASP A 358 16.23 -45.31 -5.03
N LEU A 359 15.35 -44.51 -4.42
CA LEU A 359 15.68 -43.15 -3.98
C LEU A 359 16.48 -43.14 -2.67
N GLU A 360 16.44 -44.22 -1.89
CA GLU A 360 17.14 -44.28 -0.61
C GLU A 360 18.66 -44.23 -0.78
N ASP A 361 19.18 -44.84 -1.84
CA ASP A 361 20.61 -44.86 -2.18
C ASP A 361 21.16 -43.45 -2.41
N PHE A 362 20.39 -42.56 -3.05
CA PHE A 362 20.79 -41.18 -3.28
C PHE A 362 20.68 -40.32 -2.03
N VAL A 363 19.71 -40.62 -1.16
CA VAL A 363 19.50 -39.92 0.12
C VAL A 363 20.56 -40.31 1.16
N ALA A 364 21.07 -41.54 1.12
CA ALA A 364 22.06 -42.06 2.05
C ALA A 364 23.46 -41.43 1.87
N ARG A 365 23.74 -40.82 0.71
CA ARG A 365 25.03 -40.17 0.44
C ARG A 365 25.25 -38.96 1.38
N PRO A 366 26.47 -38.77 1.92
CA PRO A 366 26.75 -37.74 2.92
C PRO A 366 26.86 -36.31 2.36
N ASP A 367 26.69 -36.14 1.05
CA ASP A 367 26.84 -34.84 0.40
C ASP A 367 25.80 -33.83 0.89
N LYS A 368 26.23 -32.60 1.18
CA LYS A 368 25.33 -31.50 1.52
C LYS A 368 24.70 -30.98 0.22
N ILE A 369 23.44 -31.31 0.00
CA ILE A 369 22.66 -30.91 -1.19
C ILE A 369 21.50 -30.01 -0.76
N SER A 370 21.27 -28.96 -1.54
CA SER A 370 20.13 -28.05 -1.39
C SER A 370 18.87 -28.63 -2.04
N GLY A 371 17.69 -28.10 -1.69
CA GLY A 371 16.44 -28.49 -2.34
C GLY A 371 16.43 -28.18 -3.84
N ALA A 372 17.06 -27.07 -4.23
CA ALA A 372 17.28 -26.72 -5.64
C ALA A 372 18.17 -27.75 -6.37
N ASP A 373 19.22 -28.25 -5.72
CA ASP A 373 20.11 -29.26 -6.31
C ASP A 373 19.37 -30.58 -6.53
N ILE A 374 18.51 -30.99 -5.59
CA ILE A 374 17.66 -32.18 -5.73
C ILE A 374 16.75 -32.05 -6.96
N ASN A 375 16.14 -30.87 -7.13
CA ASN A 375 15.31 -30.60 -8.31
C ASN A 375 16.14 -30.63 -9.60
N ALA A 376 17.33 -30.04 -9.60
CA ALA A 376 18.25 -30.08 -10.74
C ALA A 376 18.67 -31.52 -11.10
N ILE A 377 18.93 -32.38 -10.12
CA ILE A 377 19.25 -33.80 -10.34
C ILE A 377 18.07 -34.52 -11.02
N CYS A 378 16.84 -34.29 -10.55
CA CYS A 378 15.65 -34.90 -11.16
C CYS A 378 15.42 -34.40 -12.58
N GLN A 379 15.62 -33.10 -12.83
CA GLN A 379 15.51 -32.50 -14.16
C GLN A 379 16.58 -33.04 -15.13
N GLU A 380 17.84 -33.12 -14.69
CA GLU A 380 18.95 -33.64 -15.50
C GLU A 380 18.75 -35.13 -15.82
N ALA A 381 18.26 -35.92 -14.86
CA ALA A 381 17.91 -37.33 -15.06
C ALA A 381 16.78 -37.48 -16.10
N GLY A 382 15.73 -36.65 -16.02
CA GLY A 382 14.69 -36.58 -17.03
C GLY A 382 15.23 -36.21 -18.41
N MET A 383 16.14 -35.24 -18.48
CA MET A 383 16.76 -34.81 -19.74
C MET A 383 17.61 -35.92 -20.37
N HIS A 384 18.30 -36.73 -19.57
CA HIS A 384 19.02 -37.91 -20.05
C HIS A 384 18.08 -38.96 -20.66
N ALA A 385 16.94 -39.23 -20.03
CA ALA A 385 15.93 -40.14 -20.58
C ALA A 385 15.37 -39.61 -21.91
N VAL A 386 15.10 -38.30 -22.00
CA VAL A 386 14.64 -37.65 -23.24
C VAL A 386 15.69 -37.74 -24.35
N ARG A 387 16.97 -37.52 -24.06
CA ARG A 387 18.06 -37.66 -25.06
C ARG A 387 18.17 -39.07 -25.64
N GLU A 388 17.82 -40.08 -24.84
CA GLU A 388 17.81 -41.48 -25.27
C GLU A 388 16.44 -41.91 -25.87
N ASN A 389 15.51 -40.97 -26.07
CA ASN A 389 14.15 -41.19 -26.56
C ASN A 389 13.33 -42.18 -25.71
N ARG A 390 13.52 -42.15 -24.38
CA ARG A 390 12.79 -42.99 -23.42
C ARG A 390 11.74 -42.16 -22.67
N TYR A 391 10.58 -42.76 -22.41
CA TYR A 391 9.48 -42.14 -21.64
C TYR A 391 9.57 -42.37 -20.13
N VAL A 392 10.53 -43.19 -19.69
CA VAL A 392 10.73 -43.59 -18.29
C VAL A 392 12.18 -43.37 -17.91
N VAL A 393 12.41 -42.80 -16.73
CA VAL A 393 13.75 -42.55 -16.18
C VAL A 393 14.27 -43.81 -15.49
N LEU A 394 15.50 -44.20 -15.80
CA LEU A 394 16.18 -45.36 -15.21
C LEU A 394 17.19 -44.95 -14.14
N THR A 395 17.58 -45.88 -13.27
CA THR A 395 18.57 -45.65 -12.21
C THR A 395 19.92 -45.15 -12.76
N LYS A 396 20.31 -45.61 -13.95
CA LYS A 396 21.53 -45.16 -14.65
C LYS A 396 21.51 -43.67 -14.99
N ASP A 397 20.34 -43.11 -15.27
CA ASP A 397 20.18 -41.70 -15.60
C ASP A 397 20.33 -40.83 -14.35
N PHE A 398 19.76 -41.28 -13.23
CA PHE A 398 19.95 -40.67 -11.92
C PHE A 398 21.41 -40.64 -11.49
N ASP A 399 22.14 -41.73 -11.71
CA ASP A 399 23.56 -41.80 -11.34
C ASP A 399 24.44 -40.86 -12.19
N LYS A 400 24.14 -40.73 -13.49
CA LYS A 400 24.79 -39.75 -14.39
C LYS A 400 24.45 -38.31 -13.95
N ALA A 401 23.17 -38.04 -13.69
CA ALA A 401 22.67 -36.74 -13.26
C ALA A 401 23.29 -36.30 -11.94
N TYR A 402 23.31 -37.18 -10.93
CA TYR A 402 23.91 -36.92 -9.63
C TYR A 402 25.39 -36.52 -9.75
N LYS A 403 26.16 -37.24 -10.59
CA LYS A 403 27.58 -36.93 -10.85
C LYS A 403 27.77 -35.61 -11.61
N ASN A 404 26.84 -35.25 -12.48
CA ASN A 404 26.93 -34.01 -13.26
C ASN A 404 26.60 -32.78 -12.41
N VAL A 405 25.57 -32.86 -11.56
CA VAL A 405 25.12 -31.74 -10.73
C VAL A 405 26.01 -31.55 -9.51
N ILE A 406 26.35 -32.64 -8.81
CA ILE A 406 27.17 -32.60 -7.58
C ILE A 406 28.66 -32.73 -7.93
N ARG A 407 29.06 -32.34 -9.15
CA ARG A 407 30.46 -32.42 -9.59
C ARG A 407 31.30 -31.55 -8.64
N LYS A 408 31.97 -32.23 -7.71
CA LYS A 408 32.53 -31.69 -6.48
C LYS A 408 33.50 -30.53 -6.73
N ASP A 409 33.35 -29.49 -5.90
CA ASP A 409 34.46 -28.80 -5.24
C ASP A 409 35.27 -29.83 -4.42
N GLN A 410 35.98 -30.73 -5.11
CA GLN A 410 36.74 -31.81 -4.50
C GLN A 410 38.10 -31.24 -4.05
N ASN A 411 38.05 -30.29 -3.11
CA ASN A 411 39.21 -29.87 -2.32
C ASN A 411 39.42 -30.78 -1.10
N ASP A 412 38.98 -32.04 -1.18
CA ASP A 412 39.39 -33.07 -0.24
C ASP A 412 40.76 -33.57 -0.72
N PHE A 413 41.82 -32.86 -0.32
CA PHE A 413 43.15 -33.44 -0.31
C PHE A 413 43.10 -34.61 0.68
N GLU A 414 42.93 -35.83 0.16
CA GLU A 414 43.04 -37.08 0.93
C GLU A 414 44.35 -37.20 1.72
N PHE A 415 45.29 -36.30 1.48
CA PHE A 415 46.60 -36.22 2.12
C PHE A 415 46.60 -35.70 3.57
N TYR A 416 45.55 -35.02 4.06
CA TYR A 416 45.56 -34.38 5.40
C TYR A 416 44.63 -35.01 6.45
N LYS A 417 44.23 -36.27 6.29
CA LYS A 417 43.47 -37.00 7.33
C LYS A 417 44.35 -37.87 8.20
#